data_AF-A0A257CKU7-F1
#
_entry.id   AF-A0A257CKU7-F1
#
_cell.length_a   1.000
_cell.length_b   1.000
_cell.length_c   1.000
_cell.angle_alpha   90.00
_cell.angle_beta   90.00
_cell.angle_gamma   90.00
#
_symmetry.space_group_name_H-M   'P 1'
#
loop_
_entity.id
_entity.type
_entity.pdbx_description
1 polymer ?
#
loop_
_entity_poly.entity_id
_entity_poly.type
_entity_poly.pdbx_seq_one_letter_code
_entity_poly.pdbx_strand_id
1 'polypeptide(L)'
;MKTHFKTGAAALLMVLLGASHAQAQNLKPGQYEYTTKTEMFGMSIPISFKQCVTEKDVASNKAYVNQQGVEGCTPPDVKRNGSEITIKYTCTKPRMTGEGKGSISGDTFSMDMRVIQHEMGDSVVKTALTAKRIGDCAP
;
A
#
# COMPACT_ATOMS: atom_id res chain seq x y z
N MET A 1 -21.66 70.27 18.59
CA MET A 1 -21.51 69.11 19.49
C MET A 1 -20.86 67.99 18.68
N LYS A 2 -19.78 67.39 19.20
CA LYS A 2 -18.90 66.37 18.61
C LYS A 2 -19.74 65.19 18.06
N THR A 3 -19.41 64.53 16.95
CA THR A 3 -18.28 63.59 16.82
C THR A 3 -18.03 63.17 15.36
N HIS A 4 -16.74 63.07 15.01
CA HIS A 4 -16.18 62.51 13.79
C HIS A 4 -16.39 60.98 13.72
N PHE A 5 -16.72 60.43 12.55
CA PHE A 5 -16.60 59.00 12.27
C PHE A 5 -15.46 58.78 11.26
N LYS A 6 -14.50 57.95 11.65
CA LYS A 6 -13.15 57.83 11.10
C LYS A 6 -13.10 56.92 9.87
N THR A 7 -12.21 57.30 8.95
CA THR A 7 -11.58 56.48 7.90
C THR A 7 -10.76 55.32 8.49
N GLY A 8 -10.68 54.19 7.79
CA GLY A 8 -9.66 53.14 7.98
C GLY A 8 -10.24 51.74 8.07
N ALA A 9 -9.64 50.66 7.56
CA ALA A 9 -8.52 50.42 6.66
C ALA A 9 -8.65 48.93 6.29
N ALA A 10 -8.26 48.56 5.08
CA ALA A 10 -8.26 47.19 4.59
C ALA A 10 -7.30 46.30 5.39
N ALA A 11 -7.73 45.07 5.70
CA ALA A 11 -6.84 43.93 5.94
C ALA A 11 -7.63 42.62 5.81
N LEU A 12 -7.79 42.11 4.57
CA LEU A 12 -8.16 40.71 4.36
C LEU A 12 -6.91 39.86 4.62
N LEU A 13 -6.81 39.24 5.80
CA LEU A 13 -5.88 38.13 6.01
C LEU A 13 -6.37 36.92 5.21
N MET A 14 -5.75 36.66 4.05
CA MET A 14 -5.86 35.36 3.39
C MET A 14 -5.12 34.32 4.22
N VAL A 15 -5.89 33.51 4.95
CA VAL A 15 -5.41 32.31 5.63
C VAL A 15 -4.90 31.35 4.56
N LEU A 16 -3.57 31.21 4.46
CA LEU A 16 -2.91 30.11 3.75
C LEU A 16 -3.28 28.82 4.48
N LEU A 17 -4.37 28.19 4.07
CA LEU A 17 -4.64 26.78 4.36
C LEU A 17 -3.54 25.97 3.68
N GLY A 18 -2.51 25.64 4.45
CA GLY A 18 -1.51 24.66 4.06
C GLY A 18 -2.23 23.37 3.73
N ALA A 19 -2.34 23.06 2.44
CA ALA A 19 -2.67 21.73 1.98
C ALA A 19 -1.50 20.83 2.38
N SER A 20 -1.56 20.26 3.57
CA SER A 20 -0.76 19.10 3.95
C SER A 20 -1.07 18.00 2.94
N HIS A 21 -0.30 17.96 1.86
CA HIS A 21 -0.38 16.87 0.90
C HIS A 21 0.01 15.61 1.65
N ALA A 22 -0.99 14.79 1.96
CA ALA A 22 -0.85 13.44 2.44
C ALA A 22 -0.16 12.59 1.36
N GLN A 23 1.15 12.79 1.18
CA GLN A 23 1.98 12.09 0.19
C GLN A 23 2.26 10.64 0.59
N ALA A 24 1.85 10.21 1.78
CA ALA A 24 1.97 8.83 2.23
C ALA A 24 0.89 7.91 1.63
N GLN A 25 -0.11 8.44 0.93
CA GLN A 25 -1.29 7.64 0.59
C GLN A 25 -1.07 6.60 -0.48
N ASN A 26 -0.04 6.71 -1.34
CA ASN A 26 0.19 5.71 -2.40
C ASN A 26 1.66 5.44 -2.65
N LEU A 27 1.94 4.20 -3.04
CA LEU A 27 3.26 3.78 -3.49
C LEU A 27 3.70 4.58 -4.73
N LYS A 28 4.97 4.98 -4.79
CA LYS A 28 5.51 5.63 -5.99
C LYS A 28 5.82 4.58 -7.07
N PRO A 29 5.49 4.79 -8.35
CA PRO A 29 5.96 3.91 -9.43
C PRO A 29 7.49 3.84 -9.50
N GLY A 30 8.03 2.70 -9.92
CA GLY A 30 9.47 2.49 -10.08
C GLY A 30 9.91 1.04 -9.87
N GLN A 31 11.21 0.81 -9.90
CA GLN A 31 11.80 -0.48 -9.58
C GLN A 31 11.86 -0.65 -8.07
N TYR A 32 11.33 -1.76 -7.57
CA TYR A 32 11.40 -2.14 -6.16
C TYR A 32 12.23 -3.40 -5.98
N GLU A 33 13.00 -3.42 -4.90
CA GLU A 33 13.58 -4.63 -4.34
C GLU A 33 12.67 -5.13 -3.22
N TYR A 34 12.19 -6.35 -3.37
CA TYR A 34 11.30 -7.04 -2.45
C TYR A 34 12.09 -8.07 -1.66
N THR A 35 11.74 -8.24 -0.39
CA THR A 35 12.13 -9.37 0.45
C THR A 35 10.87 -9.96 1.06
N THR A 36 10.63 -11.23 0.79
CA THR A 36 9.50 -11.98 1.33
C THR A 36 10.00 -13.11 2.20
N LYS A 37 9.48 -13.23 3.42
CA LYS A 37 9.68 -14.35 4.31
C LYS A 37 8.36 -15.11 4.43
N THR A 38 8.27 -16.24 3.74
CA THR A 38 7.08 -17.09 3.80
C THR A 38 7.30 -18.21 4.80
N GLU A 39 6.36 -18.34 5.74
CA GLU A 39 6.30 -19.39 6.74
C GLU A 39 5.22 -20.41 6.35
N MET A 40 5.65 -21.66 6.15
CA MET A 40 4.79 -22.79 5.79
C MET A 40 5.34 -24.06 6.43
N PHE A 41 4.48 -24.84 7.08
CA PHE A 41 4.86 -26.10 7.76
C PHE A 41 6.03 -25.97 8.75
N GLY A 42 6.16 -24.83 9.44
CA GLY A 42 7.23 -24.58 10.40
C GLY A 42 8.59 -24.25 9.79
N MET A 43 8.71 -24.20 8.47
CA MET A 43 9.89 -23.71 7.75
C MET A 43 9.68 -22.26 7.31
N SER A 44 10.77 -21.48 7.30
CA SER A 44 10.77 -20.09 6.85
C SER A 44 11.81 -19.94 5.74
N ILE A 45 11.38 -19.47 4.56
CA ILE A 45 12.28 -19.24 3.43
C ILE A 45 12.23 -17.75 3.06
N PRO A 46 13.34 -17.00 3.25
CA PRO A 46 13.46 -15.65 2.73
C PRO A 46 13.83 -15.68 1.24
N ILE A 47 13.12 -14.90 0.43
CA ILE A 47 13.37 -14.74 -1.01
C ILE A 47 13.44 -13.24 -1.29
N SER A 48 14.48 -12.81 -1.98
CA SER A 48 14.60 -11.44 -2.48
C SER A 48 14.52 -11.41 -4.00
N PHE A 49 13.78 -10.46 -4.54
CA PHE A 49 13.62 -10.28 -5.98
C PHE A 49 13.34 -8.82 -6.31
N LYS A 50 13.50 -8.46 -7.58
CA LYS A 50 13.24 -7.11 -8.07
C LYS A 50 12.02 -7.14 -8.98
N GLN A 51 11.12 -6.17 -8.82
CA GLN A 51 9.94 -6.03 -9.68
C GLN A 51 9.69 -4.55 -9.99
N CYS A 52 9.38 -4.28 -11.26
CA CYS A 52 8.90 -2.96 -11.67
C CYS A 52 7.44 -2.81 -11.23
N VAL A 53 7.16 -1.71 -10.52
CA VAL A 53 5.81 -1.31 -10.13
C VAL A 53 5.38 -0.15 -11.01
N THR A 54 4.39 -0.39 -11.86
CA THR A 54 3.86 0.63 -12.76
C THR A 54 2.77 1.46 -12.10
N GLU A 55 2.43 2.62 -12.67
CA GLU A 55 1.26 3.42 -12.26
C GLU A 55 -0.03 2.60 -12.26
N LYS A 56 -0.21 1.74 -13.26
CA LYS A 56 -1.36 0.84 -13.34
C LYS A 56 -1.42 -0.11 -12.14
N ASP A 57 -0.28 -0.59 -11.67
CA ASP A 57 -0.23 -1.54 -10.55
C ASP A 57 -0.52 -0.86 -9.22
N VAL A 58 -0.11 0.41 -9.07
CA VAL A 58 -0.48 1.25 -7.93
C VAL A 58 -1.98 1.54 -7.95
N ALA A 59 -2.50 2.00 -9.09
CA ALA A 59 -3.92 2.36 -9.26
C ALA A 59 -4.87 1.16 -9.09
N SER A 60 -4.44 -0.03 -9.51
CA SER A 60 -5.21 -1.27 -9.35
C SER A 60 -4.93 -2.01 -8.04
N ASN A 61 -4.14 -1.43 -7.13
CA ASN A 61 -3.71 -2.02 -5.86
C ASN A 61 -2.95 -3.36 -5.97
N LYS A 62 -2.49 -3.74 -7.17
CA LYS A 62 -1.74 -4.97 -7.41
C LYS A 62 -0.29 -4.87 -6.91
N ALA A 63 0.22 -3.67 -6.67
CA ALA A 63 1.58 -3.45 -6.17
C ALA A 63 1.84 -4.05 -4.76
N TYR A 64 0.80 -4.27 -3.97
CA TYR A 64 0.91 -4.67 -2.55
C TYR A 64 0.75 -6.17 -2.30
N VAL A 65 0.27 -6.93 -3.29
CA VAL A 65 0.03 -8.37 -3.17
C VAL A 65 0.69 -9.10 -4.33
N ASN A 66 1.33 -10.23 -4.03
CA ASN A 66 1.81 -11.12 -5.09
C ASN A 66 0.69 -12.11 -5.46
N GLN A 67 -0.06 -11.79 -6.51
CA GLN A 67 -1.06 -12.68 -7.12
C GLN A 67 -0.56 -13.31 -8.43
N GLN A 68 0.74 -13.20 -8.74
CA GLN A 68 1.27 -13.77 -9.98
C GLN A 68 1.10 -15.29 -9.99
N GLY A 69 0.61 -15.81 -11.12
CA GLY A 69 0.37 -17.24 -11.30
C GLY A 69 -0.89 -17.78 -10.60
N VAL A 70 -1.72 -16.91 -10.00
CA VAL A 70 -2.99 -17.29 -9.37
C VAL A 70 -4.16 -16.72 -10.16
N GLU A 71 -5.11 -17.57 -10.55
CA GLU A 71 -6.26 -17.19 -11.37
C GLU A 71 -7.51 -16.93 -10.53
N GLY A 72 -8.44 -16.16 -11.09
CA GLY A 72 -9.75 -15.94 -10.48
C GLY A 72 -9.69 -15.24 -9.12
N CYS A 73 -8.68 -14.39 -8.91
CA CYS A 73 -8.58 -13.51 -7.75
C CYS A 73 -9.39 -12.23 -7.93
N THR A 74 -10.11 -11.83 -6.89
CA THR A 74 -10.70 -10.50 -6.83
C THR A 74 -9.60 -9.43 -6.81
N PRO A 75 -9.86 -8.23 -7.36
CA PRO A 75 -9.04 -7.07 -7.05
C PRO A 75 -8.89 -6.92 -5.53
N PRO A 76 -7.71 -6.56 -5.01
CA PRO A 76 -7.52 -6.38 -3.59
C PRO A 76 -8.36 -5.20 -3.07
N ASP A 77 -9.17 -5.43 -2.04
CA ASP A 77 -9.80 -4.38 -1.24
C ASP A 77 -8.73 -3.78 -0.33
N VAL A 78 -8.33 -2.55 -0.63
CA VAL A 78 -7.26 -1.84 0.08
C VAL A 78 -7.83 -0.66 0.83
N LYS A 79 -7.71 -0.69 2.16
CA LYS A 79 -8.04 0.43 3.03
C LYS A 79 -6.76 1.08 3.52
N ARG A 80 -6.76 2.40 3.54
CA ARG A 80 -5.61 3.22 3.94
C ARG A 80 -6.01 4.16 5.07
N ASN A 81 -5.17 4.24 6.09
CA ASN A 81 -5.31 5.20 7.18
C ASN A 81 -3.94 5.82 7.48
N GLY A 82 -3.68 6.99 6.90
CA GLY A 82 -2.35 7.58 6.92
C GLY A 82 -1.34 6.69 6.20
N SER A 83 -0.32 6.22 6.92
CA SER A 83 0.67 5.27 6.43
C SER A 83 0.20 3.82 6.50
N GLU A 84 -0.82 3.49 7.30
CA GLU A 84 -1.28 2.12 7.49
C GLU A 84 -2.11 1.63 6.30
N ILE A 85 -1.90 0.37 5.95
CA ILE A 85 -2.63 -0.32 4.88
C ILE A 85 -3.20 -1.62 5.41
N THR A 86 -4.44 -1.91 5.04
CA THR A 86 -5.03 -3.24 5.19
C THR A 86 -5.57 -3.74 3.86
N ILE A 87 -5.37 -5.02 3.58
CA ILE A 87 -5.71 -5.63 2.29
C ILE A 87 -6.56 -6.87 2.51
N LYS A 88 -7.56 -7.08 1.65
CA LYS A 88 -8.30 -8.35 1.55
C LYS A 88 -8.50 -8.76 0.11
N TYR A 89 -8.43 -10.05 -0.17
CA TYR A 89 -8.78 -10.61 -1.47
C TYR A 89 -9.19 -12.08 -1.34
N THR A 90 -9.89 -12.57 -2.35
CA THR A 90 -10.27 -13.98 -2.47
C THR A 90 -9.92 -14.48 -3.85
N CYS A 91 -9.44 -15.71 -3.97
CA CYS A 91 -9.24 -16.38 -5.25
C CYS A 91 -10.07 -17.65 -5.33
N THR A 92 -10.49 -17.99 -6.54
CA THR A 92 -11.29 -19.19 -6.81
C THR A 92 -10.44 -20.35 -7.33
N LYS A 93 -9.23 -20.10 -7.85
CA LYS A 93 -8.34 -21.12 -8.42
C LYS A 93 -6.85 -20.85 -8.12
N PRO A 94 -6.24 -21.58 -7.15
CA PRO A 94 -6.90 -22.40 -6.14
C PRO A 94 -7.82 -21.56 -5.22
N ARG A 95 -8.78 -22.19 -4.54
CA ARG A 95 -9.59 -21.48 -3.54
C ARG A 95 -8.75 -21.02 -2.36
N MET A 96 -8.64 -19.71 -2.19
CA MET A 96 -7.94 -19.10 -1.06
C MET A 96 -8.50 -17.74 -0.67
N THR A 97 -8.31 -17.40 0.61
CA THR A 97 -8.63 -16.08 1.15
C THR A 97 -7.37 -15.44 1.73
N GLY A 98 -7.07 -14.21 1.34
CA GLY A 98 -5.93 -13.45 1.83
C GLY A 98 -6.35 -12.21 2.59
N GLU A 99 -5.69 -11.96 3.71
CA GLU A 99 -5.76 -10.71 4.45
C GLU A 99 -4.35 -10.21 4.75
N GLY A 100 -4.18 -8.90 4.80
CA GLY A 100 -2.89 -8.28 5.05
C GLY A 100 -3.01 -6.99 5.83
N LYS A 101 -1.96 -6.67 6.59
CA LYS A 101 -1.77 -5.35 7.22
C LYS A 101 -0.35 -4.90 7.02
N GLY A 102 -0.13 -3.59 6.94
CA GLY A 102 1.19 -3.08 6.67
C GLY A 102 1.25 -1.56 6.71
N SER A 103 2.35 -1.02 6.17
CA SER A 103 2.56 0.41 6.14
C SER A 103 3.35 0.85 4.91
N ILE A 104 3.08 2.07 4.42
CA ILE A 104 3.90 2.78 3.44
C ILE A 104 4.64 3.90 4.15
N SER A 105 5.95 3.99 3.89
CA SER A 105 6.79 5.10 4.34
C SER A 105 7.75 5.52 3.23
N GLY A 106 7.40 6.60 2.54
CA GLY A 106 8.21 7.16 1.45
C GLY A 106 8.45 6.15 0.34
N ASP A 107 9.69 5.70 0.20
CA ASP A 107 10.14 4.75 -0.81
C ASP A 107 10.12 3.30 -0.31
N THR A 108 9.53 3.05 0.86
CA THR A 108 9.45 1.72 1.47
C THR A 108 8.02 1.34 1.79
N PHE A 109 7.72 0.04 1.74
CA PHE A 109 6.50 -0.48 2.33
C PHE A 109 6.73 -1.87 2.94
N SER A 110 5.90 -2.20 3.92
CA SER A 110 5.87 -3.51 4.56
C SER A 110 4.45 -4.05 4.58
N MET A 111 4.31 -5.37 4.54
CA MET A 111 3.03 -6.07 4.64
C MET A 111 3.24 -7.40 5.38
N ASP A 112 2.42 -7.68 6.38
CA ASP A 112 2.21 -9.00 6.94
C ASP A 112 0.93 -9.58 6.36
N MET A 113 1.07 -10.68 5.62
CA MET A 113 -0.02 -11.37 4.95
C MET A 113 -0.34 -12.68 5.64
N ARG A 114 -1.63 -13.00 5.72
CA ARG A 114 -2.16 -14.29 6.12
C ARG A 114 -3.07 -14.82 5.02
N VAL A 115 -2.71 -15.96 4.45
CA VAL A 115 -3.45 -16.60 3.37
C VAL A 115 -3.95 -17.96 3.85
N ILE A 116 -5.25 -18.22 3.69
CA ILE A 116 -5.88 -19.50 3.97
C ILE A 116 -6.04 -20.24 2.65
N GLN A 117 -5.43 -21.43 2.52
CA GLN A 117 -5.59 -22.32 1.38
C GLN A 117 -6.69 -23.34 1.67
N HIS A 118 -7.88 -23.15 1.11
CA HIS A 118 -9.06 -23.95 1.43
C HIS A 118 -9.00 -25.38 0.90
N GLU A 119 -8.24 -25.60 -0.18
CA GLU A 119 -8.02 -26.94 -0.76
C GLU A 119 -7.03 -27.77 0.04
N MET A 120 -6.24 -27.14 0.92
CA MET A 120 -5.28 -27.79 1.81
C MET A 120 -5.79 -27.85 3.25
N GLY A 121 -7.09 -28.11 3.44
CA GLY A 121 -7.69 -28.22 4.78
C GLY A 121 -7.55 -26.93 5.61
N ASP A 122 -7.77 -25.78 4.96
CA ASP A 122 -7.63 -24.44 5.56
C ASP A 122 -6.22 -24.15 6.12
N SER A 123 -5.19 -24.73 5.50
CA SER A 123 -3.79 -24.45 5.84
C SER A 123 -3.49 -22.96 5.75
N VAL A 124 -2.83 -22.44 6.79
CA VAL A 124 -2.47 -21.02 6.90
C VAL A 124 -1.03 -20.82 6.44
N VAL A 125 -0.86 -19.91 5.49
CA VAL A 125 0.44 -19.41 5.03
C VAL A 125 0.61 -18.00 5.55
N LYS A 126 1.72 -17.72 6.23
CA LYS A 126 2.07 -16.37 6.66
C LYS A 126 3.22 -15.85 5.82
N THR A 127 3.13 -14.62 5.35
CA THR A 127 4.20 -14.00 4.57
C THR A 127 4.45 -12.60 5.10
N ALA A 128 5.66 -12.36 5.60
CA ALA A 128 6.15 -11.01 5.84
C ALA A 128 6.82 -10.51 4.57
N LEU A 129 6.47 -9.31 4.13
CA LEU A 129 7.01 -8.66 2.94
C LEU A 129 7.56 -7.30 3.33
N THR A 130 8.75 -7.00 2.86
CA THR A 130 9.28 -5.63 2.82
C THR A 130 9.68 -5.32 1.38
N ALA A 131 9.54 -4.06 1.00
CA ALA A 131 10.00 -3.60 -0.30
C ALA A 131 10.51 -2.17 -0.24
N LYS A 132 11.53 -1.89 -1.04
CA LYS A 132 12.16 -0.58 -1.16
C LYS A 132 12.33 -0.20 -2.62
N ARG A 133 11.92 1.02 -2.98
CA ARG A 133 12.17 1.59 -4.30
C ARG A 133 13.67 1.82 -4.46
N ILE A 134 14.24 1.29 -5.55
CA ILE A 134 15.66 1.39 -5.87
C ILE A 134 15.93 2.29 -7.10
N GLY A 135 14.88 2.81 -7.74
CA GLY A 135 15.00 3.71 -8.88
C GLY A 135 13.78 3.65 -9.78
N ASP A 136 13.94 4.17 -11.00
CA ASP A 136 12.96 4.01 -12.06
C ASP A 136 13.02 2.60 -12.63
N CYS A 137 11.93 2.14 -13.26
CA CYS A 137 11.96 0.89 -14.00
C CYS A 137 12.93 1.00 -15.17
N ALA A 138 13.58 -0.11 -15.53
CA ALA A 138 14.34 -0.17 -16.78
C ALA A 138 13.41 0.15 -17.98
N PRO A 139 13.90 0.88 -18.99
CA PRO A 139 13.15 1.18 -20.20
C PRO A 139 12.82 -0.07 -21.03
#